data_AF-A0A654DXK2-F1
#
_entry.id   AF-A0A654DXK2-F1
#
_cell.length_a   1.000
_cell.length_b   1.000
_cell.length_c   1.000
_cell.angle_alpha   90.00
_cell.angle_beta   90.00
_cell.angle_gamma   90.00
#
_symmetry.space_group_name_H-M   'P 1'
#
loop_
_entity.id
_entity.type
_entity.pdbx_description
1 polymer ?
#
loop_
_entity_poly.entity_id
_entity_poly.type
_entity_poly.pdbx_seq_one_letter_code
_entity_poly.pdbx_strand_id
1 'polypeptide(L)'
;MEGPKELYHEEIKKLKDFRVRLDTHAIYKKDLEDFSDDYEDLVAQAKVITRVSDRLQKKLDNANIQIREQNDEIKDKNLELEKTIKDLAEAKVGRKASTIMFTLAIILFLSEEFFLEDIIESNVSIPYVDLMAKGLIAIILKFFESGLESFFLNQEKRKIIKQEKSSNS
;
A
#
# COMPACT_ATOMS: atom_id res chain seq x y z
N MET A 1 14.17 28.89 -34.38
CA MET A 1 14.31 27.69 -33.56
C MET A 1 15.76 27.24 -33.70
N GLU A 2 16.63 27.67 -32.78
CA GLU A 2 18.02 27.19 -32.77
C GLU A 2 18.00 25.76 -32.23
N GLY A 3 18.50 24.81 -33.03
CA GLY A 3 18.66 23.42 -32.60
C GLY A 3 19.61 23.30 -31.40
N PRO A 4 19.58 22.18 -30.68
CA PRO A 4 20.44 21.98 -29.51
C PRO A 4 21.90 22.13 -29.96
N LYS A 5 22.56 23.20 -29.50
CA LYS A 5 23.99 23.42 -29.73
C LYS A 5 24.72 22.20 -29.18
N GLU A 6 25.44 21.48 -30.05
CA GLU A 6 26.26 20.34 -29.64
C GLU A 6 27.26 20.79 -28.57
N LEU A 7 27.40 20.00 -27.51
CA LEU A 7 28.15 20.34 -26.29
C LEU A 7 29.64 20.67 -26.52
N TYR A 8 30.14 20.46 -27.75
CA TYR A 8 31.54 20.66 -28.14
C TYR A 8 31.70 21.44 -29.46
N HIS A 9 30.68 22.19 -29.89
CA HIS A 9 30.66 22.79 -31.22
C HIS A 9 31.81 23.79 -31.45
N GLU A 10 32.22 24.53 -30.41
CA GLU A 10 33.33 25.47 -30.48
C GLU A 10 34.69 24.77 -30.45
N GLU A 11 34.83 23.71 -29.66
CA GLU A 11 36.05 22.91 -29.53
C GLU A 11 36.31 22.09 -30.81
N ILE A 12 35.27 21.51 -31.40
CA ILE A 12 35.34 20.82 -32.70
C ILE A 12 35.77 21.81 -33.79
N LYS A 13 35.26 23.05 -33.74
CA LYS A 13 35.64 24.11 -34.68
C LYS A 13 37.10 24.52 -34.50
N LYS A 14 37.55 24.77 -33.27
CA LYS A 14 38.96 25.08 -32.95
C LYS A 14 39.92 23.98 -33.41
N LEU A 15 39.54 22.71 -33.23
CA LEU A 15 40.34 21.56 -33.65
C LEU A 15 40.41 21.43 -35.17
N LYS A 16 39.31 21.75 -35.87
CA LYS A 16 39.27 21.82 -37.34
C LYS A 16 40.14 22.97 -37.87
N ASP A 17 40.08 24.13 -37.24
CA ASP A 17 40.88 25.31 -37.61
C ASP A 17 42.38 25.11 -37.32
N PHE A 18 42.73 24.37 -36.27
CA PHE A 18 44.11 23.96 -36.00
C PHE A 18 44.62 22.96 -37.06
N ARG A 19 43.80 21.97 -37.43
CA ARG A 19 44.14 20.99 -38.48
C ARG A 19 44.42 21.65 -39.83
N VAL A 20 43.58 22.61 -40.23
CA VAL A 20 43.78 23.38 -41.47
C VAL A 20 45.10 24.16 -41.44
N ARG A 21 45.46 24.76 -40.29
CA ARG A 21 46.75 25.44 -40.10
C ARG A 21 47.95 24.48 -40.19
N LEU A 22 47.79 23.26 -39.68
CA LEU A 22 48.78 22.18 -39.76
C LEU A 22 49.09 21.77 -41.20
N ASP A 23 48.05 21.62 -42.03
CA ASP A 23 48.19 21.25 -43.45
C ASP A 23 48.90 22.35 -44.26
N THR A 24 48.73 23.62 -43.87
CA THR A 24 49.40 24.77 -44.52
C THR A 24 50.84 25.04 -44.08
N HIS A 25 51.44 24.20 -43.23
CA HIS A 25 52.81 24.34 -42.68
C HIS A 25 53.09 25.69 -41.98
N ALA A 26 52.05 26.43 -41.61
CA ALA A 26 52.13 27.75 -40.99
C ALA A 26 52.03 27.67 -39.45
N ILE A 27 52.57 26.62 -38.85
CA ILE A 27 52.50 26.43 -37.39
C ILE A 27 53.74 27.01 -36.73
N TYR A 28 53.52 28.01 -35.88
CA TYR A 28 54.54 28.51 -34.97
C TYR A 28 54.42 27.78 -33.63
N LYS A 29 55.53 27.74 -32.87
CA LYS A 29 55.57 27.14 -31.53
C LYS A 29 54.40 27.63 -30.63
N LYS A 30 54.03 28.90 -30.78
CA LYS A 30 52.92 29.53 -30.05
C LYS A 30 51.56 28.91 -30.35
N ASP A 31 51.26 28.58 -31.60
CA ASP A 31 49.99 27.94 -31.97
C ASP A 31 49.87 26.53 -31.35
N LEU A 32 51.00 25.86 -31.15
CA LEU A 32 51.06 24.55 -30.50
C LEU A 32 50.87 24.65 -28.98
N GLU A 33 51.43 25.70 -28.34
CA GLU A 33 51.21 26.02 -26.93
C GLU A 33 49.73 26.38 -26.69
N ASP A 34 49.15 27.28 -27.49
CA ASP A 34 47.74 27.68 -27.38
C ASP A 34 46.78 26.48 -27.54
N PHE A 35 47.07 25.56 -28.47
CA PHE A 35 46.28 24.33 -28.64
C PHE A 35 46.43 23.35 -27.48
N SER A 36 47.63 23.26 -26.91
CA SER A 36 47.90 22.41 -25.73
C SER A 36 47.11 22.89 -24.52
N ASP A 37 47.07 24.20 -24.29
CA ASP A 37 46.32 24.81 -23.19
C ASP A 37 44.81 24.60 -23.36
N ASP A 38 44.27 24.84 -24.56
CA ASP A 38 42.85 24.58 -24.89
C ASP A 38 42.47 23.10 -24.70
N TYR A 39 43.37 22.18 -25.04
CA TYR A 39 43.15 20.74 -24.87
C TYR A 39 43.22 20.32 -23.39
N GLU A 40 44.15 20.89 -22.62
CA GLU A 40 44.24 20.66 -21.17
C GLU A 40 42.95 21.09 -20.46
N ASP A 41 42.41 22.25 -20.83
CA ASP A 41 41.13 22.75 -20.33
C ASP A 41 39.97 21.83 -20.69
N LEU A 42 39.91 21.34 -21.94
CA LEU A 42 38.87 20.41 -22.37
C LEU A 42 38.94 19.08 -21.59
N VAL A 43 40.15 18.56 -21.37
CA VAL A 43 40.37 17.36 -20.54
C VAL A 43 39.95 17.60 -19.09
N ALA A 44 40.22 18.79 -18.54
CA ALA A 44 39.78 19.16 -17.20
C ALA A 44 38.25 19.21 -17.10
N GLN A 45 37.56 19.79 -18.08
CA GLN A 45 36.10 19.83 -18.15
C GLN A 45 35.49 18.43 -18.25
N ALA A 46 36.03 17.56 -19.13
CA ALA A 46 35.58 16.18 -19.26
C ALA A 46 35.71 15.41 -17.93
N LYS A 47 36.82 15.58 -17.20
CA LYS A 47 37.02 14.98 -15.87
C LYS A 47 36.00 15.47 -14.83
N VAL A 48 35.54 16.72 -14.92
CA VAL A 48 34.49 17.24 -14.03
C VAL A 48 33.15 16.61 -14.38
N ILE A 49 32.79 16.55 -15.67
CA ILE A 49 31.55 15.94 -16.14
C ILE A 49 31.46 14.48 -15.69
N THR A 50 32.53 13.70 -15.88
CA THR A 50 32.57 12.30 -15.44
C THR A 50 32.35 12.18 -13.93
N ARG A 51 33.05 12.99 -13.12
CA ARG A 51 32.86 12.99 -11.65
C ARG A 51 31.44 13.35 -11.22
N VAL A 52 30.82 14.29 -11.93
CA VAL A 52 29.42 14.69 -11.65
C VAL A 52 28.47 13.56 -12.06
N SER A 53 28.69 12.93 -13.21
CA SER A 53 27.91 11.78 -13.68
C SER A 53 27.97 10.63 -12.69
N ASP A 54 29.16 10.26 -12.24
CA ASP A 54 29.35 9.19 -11.24
C ASP A 54 28.59 9.50 -9.94
N ARG A 55 28.64 10.76 -9.50
CA ARG A 55 27.91 11.21 -8.31
C ARG A 55 26.39 11.16 -8.52
N LEU A 56 25.89 11.50 -9.70
CA LEU A 56 24.47 11.44 -10.04
C LEU A 56 23.99 9.99 -10.10
N GLN A 57 24.74 9.10 -10.75
CA GLN A 57 24.44 7.66 -10.77
C GLN A 57 24.36 7.10 -9.35
N LYS A 58 25.35 7.40 -8.49
CA LYS A 58 25.32 6.98 -7.08
C LYS A 58 24.11 7.54 -6.31
N LYS A 59 23.72 8.79 -6.57
CA LYS A 59 22.52 9.37 -5.95
C LYS A 59 21.24 8.71 -6.45
N LEU A 60 21.16 8.39 -7.73
CA LEU A 60 20.03 7.69 -8.33
C LEU A 60 19.87 6.29 -7.75
N ASP A 61 20.98 5.55 -7.64
CA ASP A 61 20.99 4.21 -7.05
C ASP A 61 20.53 4.25 -5.59
N ASN A 62 21.07 5.19 -4.80
CA ASN A 62 20.66 5.38 -3.41
C ASN A 62 19.17 5.76 -3.28
N ALA A 63 18.67 6.64 -4.16
CA ALA A 63 17.26 7.02 -4.16
C ALA A 63 16.36 5.82 -4.51
N ASN A 64 16.76 5.01 -5.49
CA ASN A 64 16.04 3.79 -5.86
C ASN A 64 15.99 2.78 -4.71
N ILE A 65 17.10 2.62 -3.96
CA ILE A 65 17.14 1.77 -2.77
C ILE A 65 16.18 2.30 -1.71
N GLN A 66 16.23 3.60 -1.39
CA GLN A 66 15.33 4.21 -0.40
C GLN A 66 13.86 4.08 -0.81
N ILE A 67 13.53 4.27 -2.09
CA ILE A 67 12.16 4.11 -2.60
C ILE A 67 11.70 2.65 -2.42
N ARG A 68 12.56 1.67 -2.67
CA ARG A 68 12.22 0.26 -2.43
C ARG A 68 11.97 -0.02 -0.96
N GLU A 69 12.87 0.43 -0.09
CA GLU A 69 12.73 0.27 1.37
C GLU A 69 11.42 0.93 1.88
N GLN A 70 11.12 2.14 1.42
CA GLN A 70 9.87 2.82 1.77
C GLN A 70 8.63 2.11 1.23
N ASN A 71 8.68 1.56 0.01
CA ASN A 71 7.57 0.79 -0.55
C ASN A 71 7.31 -0.50 0.24
N ASP A 72 8.38 -1.18 0.67
CA ASP A 72 8.25 -2.38 1.50
C ASP A 72 7.67 -2.02 2.88
N GLU A 73 8.13 -0.93 3.51
CA GLU A 73 7.57 -0.44 4.78
C GLU A 73 6.09 -0.05 4.66
N ILE A 74 5.71 0.65 3.58
CA ILE A 74 4.31 1.01 3.30
C ILE A 74 3.46 -0.25 3.14
N LYS A 75 3.97 -1.27 2.43
CA LYS A 75 3.27 -2.52 2.23
C LYS A 75 3.03 -3.25 3.56
N ASP A 76 4.04 -3.31 4.42
CA ASP A 76 3.93 -3.94 5.73
C ASP A 76 2.94 -3.19 6.63
N LYS A 77 3.00 -1.85 6.65
CA LYS A 77 2.04 -1.03 7.40
C LYS A 77 0.61 -1.18 6.89
N ASN A 78 0.42 -1.30 5.57
CA ASN A 78 -0.91 -1.54 5.00
C ASN A 78 -1.50 -2.88 5.46
N LEU A 79 -0.67 -3.94 5.52
CA LEU A 79 -1.09 -5.24 6.04
C LEU A 79 -1.44 -5.17 7.53
N GLU A 80 -0.65 -4.44 8.33
CA GLU A 80 -0.92 -4.23 9.75
C GLU A 80 -2.22 -3.43 9.98
N LEU A 81 -2.45 -2.38 9.19
CA LEU A 81 -3.68 -1.60 9.23
C LEU A 81 -4.90 -2.44 8.85
N GLU A 82 -4.81 -3.24 7.79
CA GLU A 82 -5.89 -4.14 7.38
C GLU A 82 -6.24 -5.13 8.51
N LYS A 83 -5.21 -5.70 9.15
CA LYS A 83 -5.38 -6.58 10.30
C LYS A 83 -6.04 -5.84 11.47
N THR A 84 -5.56 -4.67 11.82
CA THR A 84 -6.09 -3.87 12.94
C THR A 84 -7.54 -3.46 12.70
N ILE A 85 -7.89 -3.08 11.47
CA ILE A 85 -9.26 -2.76 11.06
C ILE A 85 -10.15 -4.00 11.20
N LYS A 86 -9.67 -5.17 10.78
CA LYS A 86 -10.40 -6.42 10.92
C LYS A 86 -10.64 -6.75 12.39
N ASP A 87 -9.60 -6.68 13.23
CA ASP A 87 -9.66 -6.98 14.66
C ASP A 87 -10.62 -6.02 15.39
N LEU A 88 -10.57 -4.72 15.06
CA LEU A 88 -11.47 -3.72 15.64
C LEU A 88 -12.93 -3.94 15.20
N ALA A 89 -13.15 -4.27 13.92
CA ALA A 89 -14.47 -4.58 13.40
C ALA A 89 -15.04 -5.83 14.07
N GLU A 90 -14.23 -6.88 14.25
CA GLU A 90 -14.60 -8.12 14.92
C GLU A 90 -14.93 -7.89 16.40
N ALA A 91 -14.09 -7.15 17.14
CA ALA A 91 -14.36 -6.82 18.53
C ALA A 91 -15.65 -5.99 18.71
N LYS A 92 -15.89 -5.02 17.82
CA LYS A 92 -17.06 -4.13 17.88
C LYS A 92 -18.35 -4.86 17.49
N VAL A 93 -18.30 -5.67 16.43
CA VAL A 93 -19.43 -6.47 15.97
C VAL A 93 -19.74 -7.58 16.97
N GLY A 94 -18.73 -8.30 17.46
CA GLY A 94 -18.90 -9.36 18.45
C GLY A 94 -19.63 -8.86 19.71
N ARG A 95 -19.22 -7.71 20.26
CA ARG A 95 -19.93 -7.10 21.42
C ARG A 95 -21.38 -6.75 21.11
N LYS A 96 -21.66 -6.15 19.95
CA LYS A 96 -23.01 -5.74 19.57
C LYS A 96 -23.92 -6.94 19.26
N ALA A 97 -23.42 -7.91 18.50
CA ALA A 97 -24.12 -9.13 18.15
C ALA A 97 -24.43 -9.95 19.40
N SER A 98 -23.44 -10.14 20.29
CA SER A 98 -23.63 -10.84 21.55
C SER A 98 -24.69 -10.18 22.45
N THR A 99 -24.70 -8.84 22.55
CA THR A 99 -25.71 -8.12 23.34
C THR A 99 -27.14 -8.31 22.79
N ILE A 100 -27.31 -8.23 21.47
CA ILE A 100 -28.60 -8.45 20.80
C ILE A 100 -29.04 -9.90 20.97
N MET A 101 -28.13 -10.85 20.76
CA MET A 101 -28.39 -12.28 20.91
C MET A 101 -28.77 -12.66 22.33
N PHE A 102 -28.09 -12.10 23.34
CA PHE A 102 -28.43 -12.31 24.74
C PHE A 102 -29.83 -11.78 25.06
N THR A 103 -30.17 -10.60 24.55
CA THR A 103 -31.51 -10.02 24.71
C THR A 103 -32.58 -10.91 24.05
N LEU A 104 -32.33 -11.39 22.83
CA LEU A 104 -33.23 -12.31 22.13
C LEU A 104 -33.37 -13.65 22.85
N ALA A 105 -32.27 -14.19 23.39
CA ALA A 105 -32.29 -15.43 24.15
C ALA A 105 -33.16 -15.29 25.40
N ILE A 106 -33.08 -14.17 26.13
CA ILE A 106 -33.96 -13.89 27.28
C ILE A 106 -35.43 -13.83 26.85
N ILE A 107 -35.75 -13.13 25.76
CA ILE A 107 -37.13 -13.01 25.27
C ILE A 107 -37.69 -14.37 24.84
N LEU A 108 -36.89 -15.18 24.14
CA LEU A 108 -37.25 -16.52 23.70
C LEU A 108 -37.46 -17.47 24.87
N PHE A 109 -36.57 -17.42 25.86
CA PHE A 109 -36.67 -18.22 27.07
C PHE A 109 -37.94 -17.89 27.87
N LEU A 110 -38.25 -16.60 28.06
CA LEU A 110 -39.49 -16.20 28.71
C LEU A 110 -40.72 -16.61 27.89
N SER A 111 -40.70 -16.45 26.57
CA SER A 111 -41.81 -16.87 25.71
C SER A 111 -42.01 -18.39 25.74
N GLU A 112 -40.95 -19.16 25.87
CA GLU A 112 -41.04 -20.61 26.04
C GLU A 112 -41.74 -20.97 27.35
N GLU A 113 -41.30 -20.39 28.48
CA GLU A 113 -41.88 -20.64 29.81
C GLU A 113 -43.39 -20.28 29.85
N PHE A 114 -43.80 -19.18 29.20
CA PHE A 114 -45.20 -18.74 29.24
C PHE A 114 -46.15 -19.42 28.23
N PHE A 115 -45.64 -20.00 27.13
CA PHE A 115 -46.51 -20.51 26.05
C PHE A 115 -46.27 -21.98 25.72
N LEU A 116 -45.02 -22.44 25.75
CA LEU A 116 -44.65 -23.79 25.32
C LEU A 116 -44.88 -24.81 26.44
N GLU A 117 -44.61 -24.43 27.70
CA GLU A 117 -44.78 -25.31 28.86
C GLU A 117 -46.24 -25.76 29.02
N ASP A 118 -47.20 -24.83 28.97
CA ASP A 118 -48.65 -25.12 29.01
C ASP A 118 -49.10 -26.09 27.89
N ILE A 119 -48.55 -25.93 26.68
CA ILE A 119 -48.90 -26.78 25.53
C ILE A 119 -48.30 -28.18 25.68
N ILE A 120 -47.05 -28.28 26.15
CA ILE A 120 -46.35 -29.55 26.32
C ILE A 120 -46.98 -30.35 27.46
N GLU A 121 -47.25 -29.73 28.62
CA GLU A 121 -47.90 -30.39 29.75
C GLU A 121 -49.34 -30.86 29.42
N SER A 122 -50.06 -30.07 28.62
CA SER A 122 -51.42 -30.40 28.17
C SER A 122 -51.50 -31.60 27.22
N ASN A 123 -50.45 -31.89 26.44
CA ASN A 123 -50.53 -32.81 25.30
C ASN A 123 -49.56 -34.00 25.38
N VAL A 124 -48.50 -33.93 26.19
CA VAL A 124 -47.42 -34.93 26.20
C VAL A 124 -47.02 -35.28 27.64
N SER A 125 -47.41 -36.46 28.11
CA SER A 125 -47.07 -36.96 29.45
C SER A 125 -45.72 -37.68 29.51
N ILE A 126 -44.77 -37.32 28.65
CA ILE A 126 -43.47 -37.98 28.55
C ILE A 126 -42.46 -37.17 29.36
N PRO A 127 -41.84 -37.74 30.40
CA PRO A 127 -40.78 -37.05 31.13
C PRO A 127 -39.63 -36.72 30.18
N TYR A 128 -39.00 -35.56 30.38
CA TYR A 128 -37.85 -35.03 29.61
C TYR A 128 -38.14 -34.39 28.24
N VAL A 129 -39.38 -34.35 27.74
CA VAL A 129 -39.70 -33.67 26.46
C VAL A 129 -39.43 -32.15 26.53
N ASP A 130 -39.77 -31.52 27.66
CA ASP A 130 -39.47 -30.10 27.93
C ASP A 130 -37.95 -29.82 27.83
N LEU A 131 -37.14 -30.65 28.49
CA LEU A 131 -35.68 -30.53 28.44
C LEU A 131 -35.14 -30.65 26.99
N MET A 132 -35.74 -31.54 26.19
CA MET A 132 -35.35 -31.73 24.80
C MET A 132 -35.75 -30.54 23.92
N ALA A 133 -36.91 -29.93 24.15
CA ALA A 133 -37.37 -28.72 23.47
C ALA A 133 -36.44 -27.53 23.78
N LYS A 134 -36.12 -27.31 25.06
CA LYS A 134 -35.15 -26.30 25.53
C LYS A 134 -33.78 -26.49 24.87
N GLY A 135 -33.32 -27.74 24.79
CA GLY A 135 -32.07 -28.10 24.11
C GLY A 135 -32.07 -27.78 22.61
N LEU A 136 -33.17 -28.10 21.91
CA LEU A 136 -33.32 -27.79 20.48
C LEU A 136 -33.35 -26.29 20.21
N ILE A 137 -34.06 -25.52 21.04
CA ILE A 137 -34.12 -24.06 20.94
C ILE A 137 -32.73 -23.45 21.16
N ALA A 138 -31.98 -23.93 22.16
CA ALA A 138 -30.62 -23.49 22.41
C ALA A 138 -29.67 -23.77 21.23
N ILE A 139 -29.79 -24.93 20.58
CA ILE A 139 -29.01 -25.26 19.38
C ILE A 139 -29.37 -24.31 18.23
N ILE A 140 -30.66 -24.08 17.98
CA ILE A 140 -31.12 -23.16 16.92
C ILE A 140 -30.58 -21.74 17.17
N LEU A 141 -30.70 -21.23 18.40
CA LEU A 141 -30.14 -19.93 18.79
C LEU A 141 -28.65 -19.81 18.48
N LYS A 142 -27.88 -20.87 18.75
CA LYS A 142 -26.44 -20.88 18.46
C LYS A 142 -26.12 -20.82 16.97
N PHE A 143 -26.91 -21.49 16.12
CA PHE A 143 -26.75 -21.35 14.66
C PHE A 143 -27.11 -19.94 14.17
N PHE A 144 -28.13 -19.32 14.75
CA PHE A 144 -28.50 -17.94 14.45
C PHE A 144 -27.43 -16.93 14.90
N GLU A 145 -26.75 -17.19 16.02
CA GLU A 145 -25.64 -16.37 16.53
C GLU A 145 -24.53 -16.21 15.47
N SER A 146 -24.02 -17.33 14.96
CA SER A 146 -22.95 -17.33 13.95
C SER A 146 -23.38 -16.67 12.64
N GLY A 147 -24.66 -16.80 12.25
CA GLY A 147 -25.22 -16.15 11.08
C GLY A 147 -25.31 -14.62 11.22
N LEU A 148 -25.80 -14.14 12.36
CA LEU A 148 -25.92 -12.71 12.67
C LEU A 148 -24.56 -12.04 12.80
N GLU A 149 -23.59 -12.70 13.44
CA GLU A 149 -22.23 -12.21 13.56
C GLU A 149 -21.58 -12.01 12.19
N SER A 150 -21.69 -13.00 11.29
CA SER A 150 -21.21 -12.91 9.91
C SER A 150 -21.90 -11.80 9.11
N PHE A 151 -23.23 -11.64 9.29
CA PHE A 151 -23.98 -10.58 8.64
C PHE A 151 -23.53 -9.17 9.09
N PHE A 152 -23.40 -8.94 10.40
CA PHE A 152 -22.96 -7.65 10.92
C PHE A 152 -21.49 -7.36 10.60
N LEU A 153 -20.62 -8.37 10.59
CA LEU A 153 -19.22 -8.26 10.16
C LEU A 153 -19.14 -7.79 8.72
N ASN A 154 -19.90 -8.41 7.83
CA ASN A 154 -19.96 -8.03 6.41
C ASN A 154 -20.55 -6.63 6.22
N GLN A 155 -21.47 -6.20 7.08
CA GLN A 155 -22.05 -4.86 7.03
C GLN A 155 -21.05 -3.78 7.47
N GLU A 156 -20.35 -3.95 8.59
CA GLU A 156 -19.33 -2.99 9.07
C GLU A 156 -18.13 -2.94 8.10
N LYS A 157 -17.66 -4.08 7.59
CA LYS A 157 -16.62 -4.13 6.54
C LYS A 157 -17.00 -3.29 5.32
N ARG A 158 -18.23 -3.41 4.84
CA ARG A 158 -18.74 -2.61 3.70
C ARG A 158 -18.78 -1.12 4.01
N LYS A 159 -19.08 -0.71 5.25
CA LYS A 159 -19.07 0.72 5.64
C LYS A 159 -17.65 1.28 5.63
N ILE A 160 -16.68 0.53 6.15
CA ILE A 160 -15.28 0.96 6.22
C ILE A 160 -14.72 1.15 4.80
N ILE A 161 -14.94 0.16 3.91
CA ILE A 161 -14.53 0.23 2.49
C ILE A 161 -15.22 1.41 1.76
N LYS A 162 -16.48 1.71 2.11
CA LYS A 162 -17.22 2.83 1.48
C LYS A 162 -16.70 4.19 1.95
N GLN A 163 -16.30 4.33 3.23
CA GLN A 163 -15.68 5.54 3.75
C GLN A 163 -14.30 5.82 3.13
N GLU A 164 -13.52 4.77 2.89
CA GLU A 164 -12.21 4.87 2.22
C GLU A 164 -12.34 5.42 0.79
N LYS A 165 -13.34 4.95 0.03
CA LYS A 165 -13.62 5.46 -1.34
C LYS A 165 -14.09 6.91 -1.38
N SER A 166 -14.79 7.40 -0.35
CA SER A 166 -15.25 8.80 -0.30
C SER A 166 -14.18 9.79 0.15
N SER A 167 -13.10 9.32 0.80
CA SER A 167 -12.01 10.19 1.26
C SER A 167 -10.90 10.38 0.23
N ASN A 168 -10.88 9.55 -0.83
CA ASN A 168 -9.93 9.59 -1.94
C ASN A 168 -10.52 10.17 -3.25
N SER A 169 -11.73 10.75 -3.19
CA SER A 169 -12.39 11.44 -4.30
C SER A 169 -12.68 12.89 -3.94
#